data_AF-A0A1F3B7E1-F1
#
_entry.id   AF-A0A1F3B7E1-F1
#
_cell.length_a   1.000
_cell.length_b   1.000
_cell.length_c   1.000
_cell.angle_alpha   90.00
_cell.angle_beta   90.00
_cell.angle_gamma   90.00
#
_symmetry.space_group_name_H-M   'P 1'
#
loop_
_entity.id
_entity.type
_entity.pdbx_description
1 polymer ?
#
loop_
_entity_poly.entity_id
_entity_poly.type
_entity_poly.pdbx_seq_one_letter_code
_entity_poly.pdbx_strand_id
1 'polypeptide(L)'
;MRLVAWHAFPALITLEIAGNAVLAGWALLADLRKRSAMSTTFWTVVLLVVLLVAVQAAAGIVLAVGGSRPQAPLHFLYGILVAVGASLQFGMRPTGRLRRTMLRDLASSGREPRALALLCLTQAALLARAYTTGAFGR
;
A
#
# COMPACT_ATOMS: atom_id res chain seq x y z
N MET A 1 10.41 -8.75 -27.80
CA MET A 1 10.44 -7.74 -26.70
C MET A 1 10.39 -8.48 -25.36
N ARG A 2 11.53 -8.81 -24.73
CA ARG A 2 11.53 -9.76 -23.59
C ARG A 2 12.35 -9.37 -22.35
N LEU A 3 13.13 -8.28 -22.35
CA LEU A 3 14.04 -7.96 -21.23
C LEU A 3 13.61 -6.74 -20.37
N VAL A 4 12.90 -5.77 -20.95
CA VAL A 4 12.41 -4.58 -20.20
C VAL A 4 11.20 -4.93 -19.32
N ALA A 5 10.46 -6.00 -19.66
CA ALA A 5 9.27 -6.45 -18.93
C ALA A 5 9.56 -7.02 -17.53
N TRP A 6 10.79 -7.43 -17.23
CA TRP A 6 11.14 -8.05 -15.95
C TRP A 6 11.86 -7.12 -14.98
N HIS A 7 12.44 -6.02 -15.46
CA HIS A 7 13.17 -5.07 -14.59
C HIS A 7 12.26 -3.94 -14.07
N ALA A 8 11.17 -3.62 -14.78
CA ALA A 8 10.21 -2.61 -14.36
C ALA A 8 9.39 -3.03 -13.12
N PHE A 9 9.04 -4.32 -13.00
CA PHE A 9 8.19 -4.80 -11.90
C PHE A 9 8.89 -4.87 -10.52
N PRO A 10 10.13 -5.38 -10.40
CA PRO A 10 10.83 -5.45 -9.11
C PRO A 10 11.15 -4.07 -8.54
N ALA A 11 11.52 -3.11 -9.40
CA ALA A 11 11.79 -1.74 -8.98
C ALA A 11 10.52 -1.06 -8.44
N LEU A 12 9.37 -1.25 -9.11
CA LEU A 12 8.08 -0.73 -8.65
C LEU A 12 7.65 -1.34 -7.31
N ILE A 13 7.74 -2.66 -7.17
CA ILE A 13 7.41 -3.35 -5.90
C ILE A 13 8.34 -2.89 -4.77
N THR A 14 9.64 -2.77 -5.05
CA THR A 14 10.60 -2.28 -4.04
C THR A 14 10.28 -0.85 -3.63
N LEU A 15 9.88 0.00 -4.59
CA LEU A 15 9.47 1.37 -4.32
C LEU A 15 8.19 1.45 -3.49
N GLU A 16 7.21 0.57 -3.73
CA GLU A 16 5.98 0.48 -2.94
C GLU A 16 6.26 0.02 -1.50
N ILE A 17 7.13 -0.99 -1.33
CA ILE A 17 7.55 -1.47 -0.01
C ILE A 17 8.28 -0.36 0.74
N ALA A 18 9.28 0.26 0.10
CA ALA A 18 10.05 1.34 0.69
C ALA A 18 9.17 2.57 1.00
N GLY A 19 8.27 2.94 0.09
CA GLY A 19 7.32 4.04 0.28
C GLY A 19 6.42 3.81 1.49
N ASN A 20 5.85 2.61 1.62
CA ASN A 20 5.05 2.25 2.79
C ASN A 20 5.89 2.20 4.09
N ALA A 21 7.12 1.70 4.04
CA ALA A 21 8.01 1.70 5.22
C ALA A 21 8.38 3.13 5.68
N VAL A 22 8.66 4.03 4.74
CA VAL A 22 8.92 5.46 5.02
C VAL A 22 7.68 6.14 5.59
N LEU A 23 6.50 5.91 4.99
CA LEU A 23 5.23 6.44 5.50
C LEU A 23 4.92 5.90 6.90
N ALA A 24 5.19 4.63 7.16
CA ALA A 24 5.05 4.04 8.49
C ALA A 24 5.96 4.73 9.51
N GLY A 25 7.24 4.91 9.18
CA GLY A 25 8.19 5.61 10.05
C GLY A 25 7.79 7.06 10.31
N TRP A 26 7.30 7.76 9.28
CA TRP A 26 6.81 9.14 9.41
C TRP A 26 5.56 9.21 10.30
N ALA A 27 4.60 8.32 10.09
CA ALA A 27 3.39 8.27 10.89
C ALA A 27 3.68 7.89 12.35
N LEU A 28 4.61 6.95 12.59
CA LEU A 28 5.08 6.60 13.92
C LEU A 28 5.77 7.77 14.60
N LEU A 29 6.65 8.49 13.90
CA LEU A 29 7.30 9.68 14.43
C LEU A 29 6.27 10.76 14.81
N ALA A 30 5.22 10.91 14.02
CA ALA A 30 4.13 11.83 14.33
C ALA A 30 3.29 11.37 15.55
N ASP A 31 3.06 10.05 15.73
CA ASP A 31 2.44 9.47 16.94
C ASP A 31 3.30 9.76 18.18
N LEU A 32 4.62 9.53 18.10
CA LEU A 32 5.57 9.81 19.17
C LEU A 32 5.62 11.30 19.52
N ARG A 33 5.44 12.17 18.53
CA ARG A 33 5.32 13.63 18.70
C ARG A 33 3.90 14.09 19.09
N LYS A 34 2.98 13.15 19.38
CA LYS A 34 1.59 13.41 19.79
C LYS A 34 0.84 14.33 18.83
N ARG A 35 1.15 14.26 17.52
CA ARG A 35 0.40 15.03 16.51
C ARG A 35 -0.97 14.40 16.33
N SER A 36 -2.02 15.22 16.25
CA SER A 36 -3.38 14.72 16.02
C SER A 36 -3.68 14.38 14.55
N ALA A 37 -2.93 14.95 13.60
CA ALA A 37 -3.16 14.81 12.17
C ALA A 37 -1.87 14.78 11.35
N MET A 38 -1.95 14.17 10.16
CA MET A 38 -0.86 14.15 9.18
C MET A 38 -0.81 15.41 8.31
N SER A 39 0.39 15.77 7.86
CA SER A 39 0.59 16.91 6.96
C SER A 39 0.09 16.63 5.54
N THR A 40 -0.13 17.69 4.76
CA THR A 40 -0.46 17.57 3.34
C THR A 40 0.60 16.78 2.56
N THR A 41 1.89 17.00 2.84
CA THR A 41 2.99 16.28 2.19
C THR A 41 2.91 14.77 2.43
N PHE A 42 2.56 14.34 3.64
CA PHE A 42 2.35 12.92 3.94
C PHE A 42 1.28 12.33 3.03
N TRP A 43 0.15 13.03 2.89
CA TRP A 43 -0.95 12.57 2.03
C TRP A 43 -0.60 12.55 0.55
N THR A 44 0.21 13.50 0.07
CA THR A 44 0.74 13.46 -1.30
C THR A 44 1.56 12.20 -1.52
N VAL A 45 2.45 11.84 -0.59
CA VAL A 45 3.26 10.62 -0.69
C VAL A 45 2.40 9.37 -0.62
N VAL A 46 1.39 9.32 0.26
CA VAL A 46 0.39 8.22 0.29
C VAL A 46 -0.26 8.06 -1.08
N LEU A 47 -0.71 9.14 -1.72
CA LEU A 47 -1.36 9.07 -3.04
C LEU A 47 -0.42 8.57 -4.13
N LEU A 48 0.86 8.95 -4.10
CA LEU A 48 1.85 8.42 -5.03
C LEU A 48 2.04 6.91 -4.84
N VAL A 49 2.15 6.45 -3.59
CA VAL A 49 2.28 5.01 -3.28
C VAL A 49 1.03 4.23 -3.69
N VAL A 50 -0.17 4.75 -3.41
CA VAL A 50 -1.44 4.14 -3.84
C VAL A 50 -1.54 4.08 -5.37
N LEU A 51 -1.04 5.10 -6.08
CA LEU A 51 -1.00 5.10 -7.54
C LEU A 51 -0.10 3.98 -8.08
N LEU A 52 1.09 3.77 -7.48
CA LEU A 52 1.97 2.67 -7.85
C LEU A 52 1.27 1.32 -7.66
N VAL A 53 0.63 1.11 -6.50
CA VAL A 53 -0.14 -0.11 -6.22
C VAL A 53 -1.25 -0.33 -7.24
N ALA A 54 -1.95 0.73 -7.65
CA ALA A 54 -2.97 0.65 -8.69
C ALA A 54 -2.40 0.24 -10.05
N VAL A 55 -1.23 0.78 -10.43
CA VAL A 55 -0.51 0.39 -11.65
C VAL A 55 -0.10 -1.08 -11.58
N GLN A 56 0.43 -1.54 -10.46
CA GLN A 56 0.78 -2.96 -10.26
C GLN A 56 -0.42 -3.89 -10.32
N ALA A 57 -1.53 -3.51 -9.67
CA ALA A 57 -2.76 -4.28 -9.73
C ALA A 57 -3.30 -4.40 -11.17
N ALA A 58 -3.33 -3.29 -11.92
CA ALA A 58 -3.74 -3.29 -13.32
C ALA A 58 -2.83 -4.19 -14.17
N ALA A 59 -1.52 -4.09 -13.99
CA ALA A 59 -0.55 -4.92 -14.71
C ALA A 59 -0.71 -6.41 -14.37
N GLY A 60 -0.91 -6.75 -13.10
CA GLY A 60 -1.19 -8.12 -12.66
C GLY A 60 -2.48 -8.69 -13.26
N ILE A 61 -3.55 -7.88 -13.36
CA ILE A 61 -4.80 -8.28 -14.02
C ILE A 61 -4.57 -8.57 -15.50
N VAL A 62 -3.86 -7.69 -16.22
CA VAL A 62 -3.54 -7.89 -17.65
C VAL A 62 -2.77 -9.19 -17.87
N LEU A 63 -1.78 -9.47 -17.03
CA LEU A 63 -0.99 -10.71 -17.08
C LEU A 63 -1.85 -11.95 -16.79
N ALA A 64 -2.74 -11.88 -15.80
CA ALA A 64 -3.62 -12.98 -15.42
C ALA A 64 -4.64 -13.30 -16.52
N VAL A 65 -5.25 -12.28 -17.14
CA VAL A 65 -6.15 -12.45 -18.29
C VAL A 65 -5.40 -13.01 -19.50
N GLY A 66 -4.13 -12.64 -19.68
CA GLY A 66 -3.24 -13.22 -20.69
C GLY A 66 -2.75 -14.65 -20.39
N GLY A 67 -3.25 -15.29 -19.33
CA GLY A 67 -2.94 -16.68 -18.97
C GLY A 67 -1.67 -16.86 -18.14
N SER A 68 -0.95 -15.79 -17.80
CA SER A 68 0.19 -15.87 -16.89
C SER A 68 -0.29 -16.11 -15.47
N ARG A 69 0.35 -17.02 -14.73
CA ARG A 69 -0.01 -17.29 -13.34
C ARG A 69 1.19 -17.15 -12.41
N PRO A 70 0.98 -16.66 -11.17
CA PRO A 70 2.02 -16.65 -10.16
C PRO A 70 2.41 -18.08 -9.76
N GLN A 71 3.61 -18.24 -9.21
CA GLN A 71 4.10 -19.55 -8.78
C GLN A 71 3.29 -20.15 -7.63
N ALA A 72 2.76 -19.32 -6.72
CA ALA A 72 1.90 -19.74 -5.63
C ALA A 72 0.53 -19.03 -5.67
N PRO A 73 -0.58 -19.74 -5.39
CA PRO A 73 -1.93 -19.15 -5.36
C PRO A 73 -2.10 -18.10 -4.26
N LEU A 74 -1.28 -18.16 -3.19
CA LEU A 74 -1.25 -17.16 -2.12
C LEU A 74 -0.94 -15.74 -2.61
N HIS A 75 -0.29 -15.59 -3.77
CA HIS A 75 -0.05 -14.28 -4.39
C HIS A 75 -1.36 -13.50 -4.60
N PHE A 76 -2.45 -14.17 -5.00
CA PHE A 76 -3.74 -13.52 -5.21
C PHE A 76 -4.34 -13.01 -3.90
N LEU A 77 -4.24 -13.80 -2.82
CA LEU A 77 -4.70 -13.37 -1.49
C LEU A 77 -3.95 -12.12 -1.05
N TYR A 78 -2.63 -12.13 -1.13
CA TYR A 78 -1.82 -10.96 -0.76
C TYR A 78 -2.12 -9.76 -1.65
N GLY A 79 -2.31 -9.95 -2.96
CA GLY A 79 -2.71 -8.88 -3.88
C GLY A 79 -4.06 -8.25 -3.51
N ILE A 80 -5.05 -9.06 -3.13
CA ILE A 80 -6.35 -8.57 -2.65
C ILE A 80 -6.19 -7.77 -1.35
N LEU A 81 -5.42 -8.29 -0.38
CA LEU A 81 -5.18 -7.59 0.89
C LEU A 81 -4.42 -6.27 0.67
N VAL A 82 -3.47 -6.24 -0.27
CA VAL A 82 -2.79 -5.01 -0.70
C VAL A 82 -3.81 -4.00 -1.24
N ALA A 83 -4.67 -4.41 -2.18
CA ALA A 83 -5.70 -3.54 -2.76
C ALA A 83 -6.69 -2.99 -1.73
N VAL A 84 -7.09 -3.80 -0.74
CA VAL A 84 -7.93 -3.37 0.38
C VAL A 84 -7.22 -2.30 1.21
N GLY A 85 -5.97 -2.52 1.61
CA GLY A 85 -5.25 -1.53 2.42
C GLY A 85 -4.91 -0.25 1.65
N ALA A 86 -4.64 -0.32 0.34
CA ALA A 86 -4.51 0.87 -0.51
C ALA A 86 -5.82 1.66 -0.60
N SER A 87 -6.96 0.97 -0.66
CA SER A 87 -8.30 1.59 -0.62
C SER A 87 -8.57 2.27 0.73
N LEU A 88 -8.12 1.67 1.84
CA LEU A 88 -8.18 2.28 3.16
C LEU A 88 -7.29 3.52 3.23
N GLN A 89 -6.03 3.46 2.78
CA GLN A 89 -5.12 4.60 2.72
C GLN A 89 -5.72 5.76 1.91
N PHE A 90 -6.25 5.46 0.72
CA PHE A 90 -6.92 6.44 -0.13
C PHE A 90 -8.16 7.03 0.56
N GLY A 91 -8.97 6.19 1.21
CA GLY A 91 -10.20 6.59 1.89
C GLY A 91 -9.99 7.38 3.18
N MET A 92 -8.86 7.20 3.86
CA MET A 92 -8.48 7.87 5.11
C MET A 92 -7.98 9.31 4.91
N ARG A 93 -7.73 9.74 3.67
CA ARG A 93 -7.32 11.12 3.36
C ARG A 93 -8.32 12.14 3.91
N PRO A 94 -7.91 13.40 4.18
CA PRO A 94 -8.78 14.42 4.76
C PRO A 94 -10.11 14.64 4.00
N THR A 95 -10.07 14.52 2.67
CA THR A 95 -11.25 14.67 1.79
C THR A 95 -12.02 13.37 1.54
N GLY A 96 -11.52 12.23 2.03
CA GLY A 96 -12.04 10.90 1.77
C GLY A 96 -13.43 10.68 2.36
N ARG A 97 -14.30 9.98 1.62
CA ARG A 97 -15.66 9.63 2.11
C ARG A 97 -15.58 8.63 3.26
N LEU A 98 -14.68 7.65 3.18
CA LEU A 98 -14.47 6.65 4.24
C LEU A 98 -14.10 7.30 5.57
N ARG A 99 -13.14 8.25 5.54
CA ARG A 99 -12.80 9.08 6.72
C ARG A 99 -14.01 9.76 7.34
N ARG A 100 -14.84 10.39 6.51
CA ARG A 100 -15.98 11.20 6.98
C ARG A 100 -17.16 10.40 7.52
N THR A 101 -17.31 9.15 7.07
CA THR A 101 -18.48 8.30 7.33
C THR A 101 -18.19 7.18 8.31
N MET A 102 -17.14 6.40 8.09
CA MET A 102 -16.86 5.17 8.84
C MET A 102 -15.69 5.32 9.82
N LEU A 103 -14.75 6.24 9.57
CA LEU A 103 -13.55 6.43 10.40
C LEU A 103 -13.52 7.80 11.09
N ARG A 104 -14.68 8.42 11.29
CA ARG A 104 -14.79 9.74 11.92
C ARG A 104 -14.21 9.73 13.34
N ASP A 105 -14.58 8.74 14.13
CA ASP A 105 -14.13 8.62 15.53
C ASP A 105 -12.62 8.38 15.63
N LEU A 106 -12.07 7.61 14.69
CA LEU A 106 -10.63 7.41 14.60
C LEU A 106 -9.92 8.75 14.32
N ALA A 107 -10.42 9.51 13.35
CA ALA A 107 -9.90 10.81 12.96
C ALA A 107 -10.00 11.87 14.07
N SER A 108 -11.06 11.85 14.88
CA SER A 108 -11.22 12.78 16.01
C SER A 108 -10.48 12.34 17.28
N SER A 109 -10.10 11.07 17.40
CA SER A 109 -9.46 10.53 18.61
C SER A 109 -7.96 10.82 18.75
N GLY A 110 -7.33 11.50 17.78
CA GLY A 110 -5.88 11.73 17.75
C GLY A 110 -5.03 10.47 17.52
N ARG A 111 -5.66 9.30 17.29
CA ARG A 111 -5.00 8.01 17.00
C ARG A 111 -4.71 7.78 15.51
N GLU A 112 -5.01 8.78 14.68
CA GLU A 112 -4.79 8.73 13.24
C GLU A 112 -3.33 8.38 12.85
N PRO A 113 -2.30 8.99 13.46
CA PRO A 113 -0.91 8.60 13.19
C PRO A 113 -0.62 7.13 13.42
N ARG A 114 -1.06 6.59 14.56
CA ARG A 114 -0.87 5.19 14.90
C ARG A 114 -1.56 4.27 13.91
N ALA A 115 -2.80 4.58 13.54
CA ALA A 115 -3.55 3.78 12.58
C ALA A 115 -2.87 3.78 11.20
N LEU A 116 -2.39 4.94 10.74
CA LEU A 116 -1.64 5.04 9.49
C LEU A 116 -0.30 4.32 9.55
N ALA A 117 0.42 4.38 10.68
CA ALA A 117 1.66 3.66 10.87
C ALA A 117 1.44 2.15 10.74
N LEU A 118 0.44 1.60 11.44
CA LEU A 118 0.08 0.19 11.36
C LEU A 118 -0.34 -0.20 9.94
N LEU A 119 -1.21 0.59 9.31
CA LEU A 119 -1.68 0.32 7.95
C LEU A 119 -0.53 0.30 6.93
N CYS A 120 0.38 1.26 6.99
CA CYS A 120 1.54 1.31 6.09
C CYS A 120 2.53 0.16 6.37
N LEU A 121 2.78 -0.20 7.64
CA LEU A 121 3.59 -1.38 7.97
C LEU A 121 2.97 -2.66 7.43
N THR A 122 1.66 -2.83 7.61
CA THR A 122 0.93 -3.99 7.09
C THR A 122 1.01 -4.04 5.56
N GLN A 123 0.84 -2.91 4.87
CA GLN A 123 1.01 -2.83 3.42
C GLN A 123 2.42 -3.24 2.97
N ALA A 124 3.47 -2.71 3.62
CA ALA A 124 4.85 -3.10 3.30
C ALA A 124 5.08 -4.61 3.47
N ALA A 125 4.57 -5.20 4.55
CA ALA A 125 4.68 -6.64 4.80
C ALA A 125 3.91 -7.48 3.78
N LEU A 126 2.68 -7.06 3.43
CA LEU A 126 1.86 -7.74 2.43
C LEU A 126 2.49 -7.68 1.03
N LEU A 127 3.03 -6.53 0.64
CA LEU A 127 3.76 -6.36 -0.62
C LEU A 127 5.01 -7.24 -0.67
N ALA A 128 5.78 -7.29 0.41
CA ALA A 128 6.92 -8.20 0.51
C ALA A 128 6.50 -9.68 0.36
N ARG A 129 5.40 -10.09 1.00
CA ARG A 129 4.86 -11.47 0.85
C ARG A 129 4.28 -11.73 -0.54
N ALA A 130 3.61 -10.75 -1.16
CA ALA A 130 3.11 -10.86 -2.52
C ALA A 130 4.27 -11.06 -3.51
N TYR A 131 5.39 -10.37 -3.28
CA TYR A 131 6.61 -10.54 -4.05
C TYR A 131 7.20 -11.94 -3.87
N THR A 132 7.39 -12.42 -2.63
CA THR A 132 8.00 -13.74 -2.41
C THR A 132 7.16 -14.88 -2.96
N THR A 133 5.83 -14.79 -2.83
CA THR A 133 4.90 -15.80 -3.36
C THR A 133 4.73 -15.73 -4.87
N GLY A 134 4.80 -14.53 -5.45
CA GLY A 134 4.73 -14.34 -6.90
C GLY A 134 6.00 -14.77 -7.62
N ALA A 135 7.17 -14.35 -7.12
CA ALA A 135 8.47 -14.56 -7.76
C ALA A 135 9.14 -15.90 -7.41
N PHE A 136 8.95 -16.40 -6.18
CA PHE A 136 9.67 -17.57 -5.66
C PHE A 136 8.75 -18.71 -5.17
N GLY A 137 7.43 -18.49 -5.15
CA GLY A 137 6.47 -19.48 -4.65
C GLY A 137 6.57 -19.76 -3.14
N ARG A 138 7.13 -18.82 -2.35
CA ARG A 138 7.42 -18.95 -0.90
C ARG A 138 6.80 -17.83 -0.05
#